data_AF-A0A5B7DY33-F1
#
_entry.id   AF-A0A5B7DY33-F1
#
_cell.length_a   1.000
_cell.length_b   1.000
_cell.length_c   1.000
_cell.angle_alpha   90.00
_cell.angle_beta   90.00
_cell.angle_gamma   90.00
#
_symmetry.space_group_name_H-M   'P 1'
#
loop_
_entity.id
_entity.type
_entity.pdbx_description
1 polymer ?
#
loop_
_entity_poly.entity_id
_entity_poly.type
_entity_poly.pdbx_seq_one_letter_code
_entity_poly.pdbx_strand_id
1 'polypeptide(L)'
;MLKAKKEYIYKRLKAGDEALRPLYHELVRTVKRLTRKAKSEYELRVASQAKTDAKGFFQLYKTKSREEIGPLRTANGEIVSSAEEISRIMNDYFLTVFT
;
A
#
# COMPACT_ATOMS: atom_id res chain seq x y z
N MET A 1 -2.74 21.68 -12.46
CA MET A 1 -3.59 21.89 -13.65
C MET A 1 -4.60 20.75 -13.87
N LEU A 2 -4.20 19.54 -14.32
CA LEU A 2 -5.16 18.47 -14.67
C LEU A 2 -6.02 17.94 -13.50
N LYS A 3 -5.48 17.84 -12.28
CA LYS A 3 -6.25 17.38 -11.10
C LYS A 3 -7.44 18.30 -10.81
N ALA A 4 -7.20 19.60 -10.74
CA ALA A 4 -8.23 20.61 -10.52
C ALA A 4 -9.27 20.63 -11.64
N LYS A 5 -8.83 20.48 -12.90
CA LYS A 5 -9.71 20.35 -14.06
C LYS A 5 -10.60 19.09 -13.99
N LYS A 6 -10.05 17.96 -13.51
CA LYS A 6 -10.81 16.70 -13.29
C LYS A 6 -11.93 16.91 -12.29
N GLU A 7 -11.60 17.60 -11.20
CA GLU A 7 -12.47 17.83 -10.07
C GLU A 7 -13.60 18.81 -10.41
N TYR A 8 -13.29 19.86 -11.18
CA TYR A 8 -14.29 20.77 -11.74
C TYR A 8 -15.28 20.04 -12.66
N ILE A 9 -14.78 19.24 -13.61
CA ILE A 9 -15.63 18.48 -14.54
C ILE A 9 -16.48 17.44 -13.78
N TYR A 10 -15.91 16.79 -12.76
CA TYR A 10 -16.65 15.86 -11.92
C TYR A 10 -17.81 16.53 -11.17
N LYS A 11 -17.61 17.75 -10.64
CA LYS A 11 -18.69 18.52 -9.99
C LYS A 11 -19.82 18.85 -10.96
N ARG A 12 -19.51 19.22 -12.21
CA ARG A 12 -20.53 19.46 -13.25
C ARG A 12 -21.27 18.19 -13.67
N LEU A 13 -20.56 17.07 -13.82
CA LEU A 13 -21.18 15.77 -14.06
C LEU A 13 -22.15 15.39 -12.94
N LYS A 14 -21.75 15.61 -11.68
CA LYS A 14 -22.62 15.36 -10.52
C LYS A 14 -23.86 16.26 -10.50
N ALA A 15 -23.78 17.44 -11.11
CA ALA A 15 -24.90 18.37 -11.27
C ALA A 15 -25.81 18.06 -12.47
N GLY A 16 -25.55 16.98 -13.22
CA GLY A 16 -26.40 16.51 -14.33
C GLY A 16 -25.90 16.84 -15.74
N ASP A 17 -24.70 17.42 -15.87
CA ASP A 17 -24.12 17.83 -17.15
C ASP A 17 -23.46 16.64 -17.89
N GLU A 18 -24.29 15.70 -18.35
CA GLU A 18 -23.87 14.38 -18.87
C GLU A 18 -23.01 14.48 -20.15
N ALA A 19 -23.12 15.59 -20.89
CA ALA A 19 -22.31 15.87 -22.08
C ALA A 19 -20.80 15.88 -21.78
N LEU A 20 -20.40 16.13 -20.53
CA LEU A 20 -19.00 16.18 -20.11
C LEU A 20 -18.39 14.81 -19.79
N ARG A 21 -19.17 13.72 -19.87
CA ARG A 21 -18.73 12.38 -19.47
C ARG A 21 -17.57 11.84 -20.31
N PRO A 22 -17.55 11.97 -21.65
CA PRO A 22 -16.41 11.55 -22.46
C PRO A 22 -15.12 12.29 -22.06
N LEU A 23 -15.21 13.61 -21.88
CA LEU A 23 -14.10 14.47 -21.47
C LEU A 23 -13.57 14.08 -20.08
N TYR A 24 -14.45 13.76 -19.14
CA TYR A 24 -14.05 13.28 -17.82
C TYR A 24 -13.25 11.96 -17.91
N HIS A 25 -13.72 10.99 -18.70
CA HIS A 25 -13.03 9.71 -18.86
C HIS A 25 -11.65 9.88 -19.51
N GLU A 26 -11.53 10.73 -20.52
CA GLU A 26 -10.25 11.06 -21.14
C GLU A 26 -9.28 11.70 -20.13
N LEU A 27 -9.79 12.65 -19.33
CA LEU A 27 -8.98 13.33 -18.32
C LEU A 27 -8.52 12.37 -17.21
N VAL A 28 -9.39 11.45 -16.78
CA VAL A 28 -9.07 10.39 -15.83
C VAL A 28 -7.96 9.49 -16.39
N ARG A 29 -8.08 9.04 -17.64
CA ARG A 29 -7.06 8.22 -18.31
C ARG A 29 -5.72 8.95 -18.38
N THR A 30 -5.75 10.22 -18.76
CA THR A 30 -4.54 11.05 -18.86
C THR A 30 -3.86 11.24 -17.51
N VAL A 31 -4.61 11.59 -16.47
CA VAL A 31 -4.07 11.71 -15.11
C VAL A 31 -3.46 10.37 -14.67
N LYS A 32 -4.17 9.25 -14.86
CA LYS A 32 -3.67 7.92 -14.48
C LYS A 32 -2.38 7.56 -15.21
N ARG A 33 -2.30 7.86 -16.51
CA ARG A 33 -1.09 7.65 -17.34
C ARG A 33 0.09 8.47 -16.83
N LEU A 34 -0.13 9.77 -16.60
CA LEU A 34 0.92 10.67 -16.09
C LEU A 34 1.38 10.26 -14.69
N THR A 35 0.47 9.89 -13.79
CA THR A 35 0.83 9.38 -12.45
C THR A 35 1.66 8.10 -12.55
N ARG A 36 1.29 7.15 -13.40
CA ARG A 36 2.06 5.92 -13.60
C ARG A 36 3.45 6.20 -14.16
N LYS A 37 3.54 7.07 -15.16
CA LYS A 37 4.82 7.49 -15.76
C LYS A 37 5.72 8.15 -14.70
N ALA A 38 5.20 9.12 -13.97
CA ALA A 38 5.96 9.81 -12.92
C ALA A 38 6.42 8.85 -11.80
N LYS A 39 5.59 7.87 -11.41
CA LYS A 39 5.98 6.83 -10.46
C LYS A 39 7.13 5.97 -10.99
N SER A 40 6.99 5.46 -12.22
CA SER A 40 8.02 4.64 -12.85
C SER A 40 9.35 5.39 -13.02
N GLU A 41 9.31 6.66 -13.44
CA GLU A 41 10.50 7.51 -13.56
C GLU A 41 11.16 7.75 -12.19
N TYR A 42 10.35 7.99 -11.15
CA TYR A 42 10.84 8.14 -9.79
C TYR A 42 11.50 6.85 -9.27
N GLU A 43 10.86 5.69 -9.47
CA GLU A 43 11.39 4.37 -9.08
C GLU A 43 12.70 4.06 -9.80
N LEU A 44 12.77 4.29 -11.12
CA LEU A 44 14.00 4.11 -11.91
C LEU A 44 15.14 5.00 -11.41
N ARG A 45 14.85 6.28 -11.10
CA ARG A 45 15.84 7.20 -10.54
C ARG A 45 16.37 6.70 -9.20
N VAL A 46 15.48 6.31 -8.29
CA VAL A 46 15.85 5.78 -6.97
C VAL A 46 16.67 4.48 -7.10
N ALA A 47 16.28 3.58 -8.00
CA ALA A 47 17.02 2.34 -8.27
C ALA A 47 18.42 2.61 -8.83
N SER A 48 18.56 3.59 -9.74
CA SER A 48 19.88 3.96 -10.29
C SER A 48 20.83 4.51 -9.23
N GLN A 49 20.29 5.13 -8.18
CA GLN A 49 21.04 5.72 -7.08
C GLN A 49 21.20 4.76 -5.89
N ALA A 50 20.78 3.50 -5.99
CA ALA A 50 20.79 2.58 -4.85
C ALA A 50 22.18 2.37 -4.21
N LYS A 51 23.25 2.50 -5.00
CA LYS A 51 24.64 2.37 -4.52
C LYS A 51 25.19 3.64 -3.88
N THR A 52 24.69 4.82 -4.28
CA THR A 52 25.16 6.13 -3.79
C THR A 52 24.29 6.70 -2.68
N ASP A 53 22.98 6.44 -2.75
CA ASP A 53 21.96 6.77 -1.75
C ASP A 53 21.13 5.53 -1.40
N ALA A 54 21.76 4.62 -0.65
CA ALA A 54 21.08 3.42 -0.16
C ALA A 54 19.89 3.78 0.75
N LYS A 55 19.96 4.88 1.50
CA LYS A 55 18.88 5.32 2.40
C LYS A 55 17.63 5.70 1.60
N GLY A 56 17.78 6.48 0.53
CA GLY A 56 16.69 6.85 -0.37
C GLY A 56 16.03 5.63 -1.03
N PHE A 57 16.85 4.65 -1.45
CA PHE A 57 16.36 3.38 -1.98
C PHE A 57 15.50 2.61 -0.98
N PHE A 58 16.03 2.30 0.20
CA PHE A 58 15.28 1.55 1.20
C PHE A 58 14.06 2.30 1.72
N GLN A 59 14.08 3.65 1.76
CA GLN A 59 12.93 4.45 2.17
C GLN A 59 11.70 4.25 1.26
N LEU A 60 11.89 4.05 -0.04
CA LEU A 60 10.81 3.73 -0.97
C LEU A 60 10.17 2.36 -0.68
N TYR A 61 10.99 1.39 -0.27
CA TYR A 61 10.59 0.02 0.03
C TYR A 61 10.30 -0.23 1.51
N LYS A 62 10.32 0.81 2.37
CA LYS A 62 9.77 0.71 3.72
C LYS A 62 8.26 0.53 3.63
N THR A 63 7.83 -0.71 3.38
CA THR A 63 6.50 -1.15 3.75
C THR A 63 6.34 -0.91 5.26
N LYS A 64 5.13 -0.56 5.68
CA LYS A 64 4.79 -0.52 7.11
C LYS A 64 5.41 -1.76 7.78
N SER A 65 6.05 -1.58 8.93
CA SER A 65 6.46 -2.71 9.77
C SER A 65 5.30 -3.70 9.76
N ARG A 66 5.57 -4.95 9.35
CA ARG A 66 4.54 -5.99 9.44
C ARG A 66 4.01 -5.92 10.86
N GLU A 67 2.68 -5.86 11.02
CA GLU A 67 2.10 -5.99 12.35
C GLU A 67 2.64 -7.30 12.90
N GLU A 68 3.52 -7.18 13.88
CA GLU A 68 4.00 -8.34 14.60
C GLU A 68 2.79 -8.92 15.32
N ILE A 69 2.71 -10.25 15.33
CA ILE A 69 1.74 -10.93 16.18
C ILE A 69 2.09 -10.47 17.60
N GLY A 70 1.18 -9.71 18.21
CA GLY A 70 1.36 -9.20 19.55
C GLY A 70 1.55 -10.34 20.56
N PRO A 71 1.97 -10.04 21.79
CA PRO A 71 2.21 -11.07 22.79
C PRO A 71 0.99 -11.98 22.95
N LEU A 72 1.20 -13.30 22.82
CA LEU A 72 0.15 -14.29 22.94
C LEU A 72 -0.13 -14.58 24.42
N ARG A 73 -1.38 -14.94 24.73
CA ARG A 73 -1.73 -15.47 26.05
C ARG A 73 -1.78 -16.98 25.99
N THR A 74 -1.06 -17.65 26.89
CA THR A 74 -1.17 -19.10 27.05
C THR A 74 -2.50 -19.47 27.71
N ALA A 75 -2.84 -20.76 27.69
CA ALA A 75 -4.02 -21.27 28.40
C ALA A 75 -4.00 -20.96 29.91
N ASN A 76 -2.81 -20.78 30.48
CA ASN A 76 -2.61 -20.42 31.89
C ASN A 76 -2.74 -18.90 32.16
N GLY A 77 -2.99 -18.11 31.11
CA GLY A 77 -3.12 -16.65 31.20
C GLY A 77 -1.81 -15.88 31.19
N GLU A 78 -0.66 -16.56 31.00
CA GLU A 78 0.66 -15.93 30.93
C GLU A 78 0.89 -15.28 29.57
N ILE A 79 1.58 -14.13 29.57
CA ILE A 79 1.88 -13.37 28.37
C ILE A 79 3.23 -13.84 27.81
N VAL A 80 3.21 -14.41 26.61
CA VAL A 80 4.39 -14.86 25.88
C VAL A 80 4.73 -13.82 24.81
N SER A 81 5.95 -13.30 24.87
CA SER A 81 6.50 -12.34 23.90
C SER A 81 7.72 -12.87 23.13
N SER A 82 8.23 -14.05 23.50
CA SER A 82 9.32 -14.71 22.77
C SER A 82 8.83 -15.29 21.45
N ALA A 83 9.51 -14.96 20.35
CA ALA A 83 9.15 -15.43 19.00
C ALA A 83 9.21 -16.96 18.87
N GLU A 84 10.18 -17.61 19.54
CA GLU A 84 10.31 -19.08 19.52
C GLU A 84 9.11 -19.75 20.19
N GLU A 85 8.69 -19.20 21.33
CA GLU A 85 7.61 -19.75 22.14
C GLU A 85 6.24 -19.48 21.50
N ILE A 86 6.04 -18.29 20.92
CA ILE A 86 4.88 -17.98 20.06
C ILE A 86 4.78 -18.97 18.90
N SER A 87 5.89 -19.23 18.21
CA SER A 87 5.91 -20.16 17.06
C SER A 87 5.51 -21.58 17.47
N ARG A 88 6.00 -22.04 18.62
CA ARG A 88 5.67 -23.36 19.15
C ARG A 88 4.19 -23.48 19.49
N ILE A 89 3.64 -22.51 20.22
CA ILE A 89 2.21 -22.47 20.60
C ILE A 89 1.32 -22.48 19.35
N MET A 90 1.65 -21.66 18.35
CA MET A 90 0.88 -21.63 17.10
C MET A 90 0.95 -22.96 16.38
N ASN A 91 2.14 -23.58 16.30
CA ASN A 91 2.30 -24.87 15.65
C ASN A 91 1.51 -25.98 16.35
N ASP A 92 1.57 -26.04 17.68
CA ASP A 92 0.81 -27.00 18.49
C ASP A 92 -0.71 -26.81 18.28
N TYR A 93 -1.19 -25.56 18.28
CA TYR A 93 -2.59 -25.25 17.96
C TYR A 93 -2.98 -25.71 16.55
N PHE A 94 -2.16 -25.41 15.54
CA PHE A 94 -2.45 -25.82 14.16
C PHE A 94 -2.55 -27.34 14.01
N LEU A 95 -1.73 -28.10 14.72
CA LEU A 95 -1.82 -29.57 14.70
C LEU A 95 -3.17 -30.08 15.25
N THR A 96 -3.76 -29.42 16.25
CA THR A 96 -5.10 -29.78 16.78
C THR A 96 -6.24 -29.54 15.79
N VAL A 97 -6.06 -28.68 14.79
CA VAL A 97 -7.08 -28.42 13.77
C VAL A 97 -7.19 -29.58 12.77
N PHE A 98 -6.13 -30.38 12.63
CA PHE A 98 -6.07 -31.50 11.69
C PHE A 98 -6.37 -32.87 12.32
N THR A 99 -6.61 -32.92 13.62
CA THR A 99 -7.03 -34.12 14.38
C THR A 99 -8.52 -34.07 14.68
#